data_AF-A0AAE1SGH3-F1
#
_entry.id   AF-A0AAE1SGH3-F1
#
_cell.length_a   1.000
_cell.length_b   1.000
_cell.length_c   1.000
_cell.angle_alpha   90.00
_cell.angle_beta   90.00
_cell.angle_gamma   90.00
#
_symmetry.space_group_name_H-M   'P 1'
#
loop_
_entity.id
_entity.type
_entity.pdbx_description
1 polymer ?
#
loop_
_entity_poly.entity_id
_entity_poly.type
_entity_poly.pdbx_seq_one_letter_code
_entity_poly.pdbx_strand_id
1 'polypeptide(L)'
;MCDRLNQEAPDESPNTDGIHIGLSTNIKISRTVIQTGDDCIAMVSGSRNIDISDVTCGPGHGISIGSLGKSPGEIVTGINVRNCTFIGTQNGARIKTWEPSLSSEASDIFFGDIYMQNDGDLID
;
A
#
# COMPACT_ATOMS: atom_id res chain seq x y z
N MET A 1 5.50 13.03 -7.55
CA MET A 1 6.28 12.82 -6.31
C MET A 1 5.47 13.35 -5.15
N CYS A 2 5.30 12.55 -4.09
CA CYS A 2 4.81 12.98 -2.79
C CYS A 2 5.98 12.88 -1.81
N ASP A 3 6.24 13.94 -1.06
CA ASP A 3 7.35 13.98 -0.11
C ASP A 3 6.93 14.75 1.15
N ARG A 4 7.25 14.21 2.33
CA ARG A 4 6.99 14.88 3.62
C ARG A 4 5.52 15.24 3.84
N LEU A 5 4.62 14.34 3.43
CA LEU A 5 3.22 14.41 3.84
C LEU A 5 3.09 13.95 5.29
N ASN A 6 2.23 14.63 6.05
CA ASN A 6 1.76 14.17 7.35
C ASN A 6 0.23 14.18 7.33
N GLN A 7 -0.37 13.00 7.42
CA GLN A 7 -1.83 12.82 7.37
C GLN A 7 -2.29 12.00 8.58
N GLU A 8 -3.38 12.45 9.19
CA GLU A 8 -3.97 11.82 10.37
C GLU A 8 -5.49 11.71 10.20
N ALA A 9 -6.00 10.51 10.40
CA ALA A 9 -7.39 10.18 10.63
C ALA A 9 -7.48 9.15 11.77
N PRO A 10 -8.61 9.09 12.50
CA PRO A 10 -8.80 8.07 13.53
C PRO A 10 -8.71 6.64 12.99
N ASP A 11 -8.20 5.71 13.80
CA ASP A 11 -8.10 4.28 13.49
C ASP A 11 -9.43 3.65 13.06
N GLU A 12 -10.52 4.03 13.74
CA GLU A 12 -11.86 3.52 13.43
C GLU A 12 -12.56 4.28 12.29
N SER A 13 -11.82 5.09 11.52
CA SER A 13 -12.40 5.87 10.43
C SER A 13 -12.43 5.05 9.14
N PRO A 14 -13.63 4.57 8.70
CA PRO A 14 -13.72 3.64 7.59
C PRO A 14 -13.32 4.30 6.27
N ASN A 15 -12.63 3.54 5.40
CA ASN A 15 -12.30 3.95 4.03
C ASN A 15 -11.49 5.26 3.95
N THR A 16 -10.63 5.48 4.95
CA THR A 16 -9.74 6.65 4.99
C THR A 16 -8.36 6.32 4.45
N ASP A 17 -8.26 5.79 3.23
CA ASP A 17 -6.98 5.53 2.59
C ASP A 17 -6.07 6.78 2.62
N GLY A 18 -4.79 6.60 2.91
CA GLY A 18 -3.82 7.71 2.89
C GLY A 18 -3.56 8.18 1.47
N ILE A 19 -2.89 7.34 0.69
CA ILE A 19 -2.62 7.58 -0.72
C ILE A 19 -3.18 6.43 -1.56
N HIS A 20 -4.11 6.74 -2.45
CA HIS A 20 -4.69 5.79 -3.39
C HIS A 20 -4.16 6.04 -4.81
N ILE A 21 -3.45 5.06 -5.37
CA ILE A 21 -2.79 5.16 -6.68
C ILE A 21 -3.47 4.24 -7.68
N GLY A 22 -3.89 4.79 -8.81
CA GLY A 22 -4.40 4.04 -9.96
C GLY A 22 -4.03 4.73 -11.27
N LEU A 23 -3.98 3.97 -12.37
CA LEU A 23 -3.70 4.47 -13.73
C LEU A 23 -2.51 5.46 -13.79
N SER A 24 -1.45 5.19 -13.04
CA SER A 24 -0.33 6.10 -12.81
C SER A 24 1.01 5.40 -13.01
N THR A 25 2.02 6.15 -13.45
CA THR A 25 3.35 5.59 -13.73
C THR A 25 4.46 6.51 -13.21
N ASN A 26 5.55 5.94 -12.72
CA ASN A 26 6.73 6.65 -12.21
C ASN A 26 6.39 7.57 -11.01
N ILE A 27 5.71 7.00 -10.01
CA ILE A 27 5.38 7.71 -8.78
C ILE A 27 6.44 7.41 -7.73
N LYS A 28 6.83 8.45 -6.99
CA LYS A 28 7.68 8.33 -5.80
C LYS A 28 6.97 8.91 -4.59
N ILE A 29 6.95 8.15 -3.50
CA ILE A 29 6.43 8.55 -2.19
C ILE A 29 7.57 8.40 -1.19
N SER A 30 7.90 9.47 -0.46
CA SER A 30 8.96 9.39 0.53
C SER A 30 8.79 10.24 1.77
N ARG A 31 9.41 9.83 2.89
CA ARG A 31 9.51 10.60 4.14
C ARG A 31 8.16 11.06 4.67
N THR A 32 7.16 10.20 4.56
CA THR A 32 5.75 10.53 4.82
C THR A 32 5.27 9.75 6.04
N VAL A 33 4.41 10.37 6.83
CA VAL A 33 3.72 9.75 7.97
C VAL A 33 2.23 9.72 7.66
N ILE A 34 1.62 8.54 7.71
CA ILE A 34 0.20 8.33 7.42
C ILE A 34 -0.40 7.51 8.55
N GLN A 35 -1.43 8.08 9.15
CA GLN A 35 -2.23 7.47 10.19
C GLN A 35 -3.68 7.49 9.72
N THR A 36 -4.27 6.31 9.54
CA THR A 36 -5.56 6.13 8.89
C THR A 36 -6.33 4.97 9.51
N GLY A 37 -7.62 4.85 9.19
CA GLY A 37 -8.41 3.66 9.50
C GLY A 37 -8.50 2.63 8.37
N ASP A 38 -7.81 2.88 7.26
CA ASP A 38 -7.72 1.96 6.12
C ASP A 38 -6.27 1.86 5.59
N ASP A 39 -6.08 1.47 4.34
CA ASP A 39 -4.77 1.34 3.70
C ASP A 39 -3.96 2.65 3.81
N CYS A 40 -2.74 2.54 4.34
CA CYS A 40 -1.79 3.64 4.38
C CYS A 40 -1.47 4.12 2.95
N ILE A 41 -1.16 3.16 2.07
CA ILE A 41 -1.00 3.39 0.63
C ILE A 41 -1.63 2.21 -0.10
N ALA A 42 -2.54 2.48 -1.04
CA ALA A 42 -3.17 1.49 -1.89
C ALA A 42 -2.73 1.68 -3.35
N MET A 43 -2.32 0.60 -4.02
CA MET A 43 -1.97 0.59 -5.44
C MET A 43 -2.91 -0.32 -6.20
N VAL A 44 -3.80 0.25 -7.00
CA VAL A 44 -4.78 -0.49 -7.82
C VAL A 44 -4.38 -0.51 -9.29
N SER A 45 -5.22 -1.14 -10.11
CA SER A 45 -5.01 -1.34 -11.55
C SER A 45 -4.43 -0.12 -12.28
N GLY A 46 -3.43 -0.39 -13.11
CA GLY A 46 -2.69 0.60 -13.90
C GLY A 46 -1.55 1.30 -13.15
N SER A 47 -1.29 0.95 -11.89
CA SER A 47 -0.11 1.42 -11.15
C SER A 47 1.16 0.75 -11.66
N ARG A 48 2.13 1.55 -12.12
CA ARG A 48 3.40 1.07 -12.67
C ARG A 48 4.60 1.86 -12.15
N ASN A 49 5.71 1.19 -11.85
CA ASN A 49 6.96 1.85 -11.43
C ASN A 49 6.74 2.81 -10.24
N ILE A 50 6.37 2.24 -9.10
CA ILE A 50 6.06 2.98 -7.87
C ILE A 50 7.18 2.72 -6.86
N ASP A 51 7.88 3.78 -6.42
CA ASP A 51 8.91 3.71 -5.38
C ASP A 51 8.37 4.35 -4.09
N ILE A 52 8.26 3.55 -3.04
CA ILE A 52 7.82 3.96 -1.70
C ILE A 52 8.99 3.74 -0.76
N SER A 53 9.47 4.83 -0.13
CA SER A 53 10.53 4.70 0.86
C SER A 53 10.44 5.64 2.05
N ASP A 54 10.97 5.23 3.19
CA ASP A 54 11.03 6.09 4.38
C ASP A 54 9.62 6.51 4.83
N VAL A 55 8.65 5.59 4.77
CA VAL A 55 7.25 5.85 5.15
C VAL A 55 6.94 5.20 6.49
N THR A 56 6.29 5.96 7.37
CA THR A 56 5.70 5.43 8.60
C THR A 56 4.19 5.34 8.42
N CYS A 57 3.66 4.13 8.51
CA CYS A 57 2.23 3.82 8.47
C CYS A 57 1.77 3.43 9.87
N GLY A 58 0.64 3.93 10.34
CA GLY A 58 0.07 3.40 11.58
C GLY A 58 -0.72 4.39 12.43
N PRO A 59 -1.95 4.02 12.86
CA PRO A 59 -2.63 2.74 12.65
C PRO A 59 -3.19 2.59 11.21
N GLY A 60 -3.97 1.51 10.95
CA GLY A 60 -4.61 1.24 9.65
C GLY A 60 -4.30 -0.13 9.05
N HIS A 61 -4.44 -0.29 7.72
CA HIS A 61 -4.36 -1.59 7.05
C HIS A 61 -3.00 -1.92 6.40
N GLY A 62 -2.02 -1.02 6.48
CA GLY A 62 -0.69 -1.20 5.86
C GLY A 62 -0.60 -0.70 4.42
N ILE A 63 0.41 -1.17 3.68
CA ILE A 63 0.60 -0.84 2.26
C ILE A 63 0.07 -2.00 1.42
N SER A 64 -0.98 -1.72 0.64
CA SER A 64 -1.70 -2.74 -0.12
C SER A 64 -1.53 -2.60 -1.63
N ILE A 65 -1.31 -3.71 -2.32
CA ILE A 65 -1.53 -3.86 -3.77
C ILE A 65 -2.91 -4.48 -3.98
N GLY A 66 -3.74 -3.84 -4.80
CA GLY A 66 -5.10 -4.24 -5.09
C GLY A 66 -6.16 -3.54 -4.22
N SER A 67 -7.41 -4.02 -4.22
CA SER A 67 -7.79 -5.33 -4.77
C SER A 67 -7.72 -5.42 -6.30
N LEU A 68 -7.26 -6.56 -6.81
CA LEU A 68 -7.22 -6.90 -8.24
C LEU A 68 -8.14 -8.09 -8.56
N GLY A 69 -8.52 -8.24 -9.82
CA GLY A 69 -9.38 -9.32 -10.32
C GLY A 69 -10.87 -8.98 -10.34
N LYS A 70 -11.27 -7.72 -10.09
CA LYS A 70 -12.67 -7.29 -10.23
C LYS A 70 -13.07 -7.18 -11.70
N SER A 71 -12.12 -6.71 -12.51
CA SER A 71 -12.24 -6.57 -13.96
C SER A 71 -11.11 -7.34 -14.65
N PRO A 72 -11.29 -7.83 -15.88
CA PRO A 72 -10.23 -8.49 -16.62
C PRO A 72 -9.15 -7.48 -17.03
N GLY A 73 -7.89 -7.90 -16.99
CA GLY A 73 -6.75 -7.08 -17.42
C GLY A 73 -6.29 -6.04 -16.39
N GLU A 74 -6.66 -6.21 -15.12
CA GLU A 74 -6.12 -5.39 -14.03
C GLU A 74 -4.66 -5.74 -13.76
N ILE A 75 -3.76 -4.77 -13.89
CA ILE A 75 -2.31 -4.98 -13.81
C ILE A 75 -1.70 -3.96 -12.84
N VAL A 76 -0.87 -4.44 -11.91
CA VAL A 76 0.05 -3.65 -11.09
C VAL A 76 1.44 -4.22 -11.23
N THR A 77 2.44 -3.38 -11.54
CA THR A 77 3.80 -3.88 -11.79
C THR A 77 4.91 -2.88 -11.44
N GLY A 78 6.09 -3.36 -11.09
CA GLY A 78 7.25 -2.51 -10.76
C GLY A 78 7.03 -1.73 -9.47
N ILE A 79 6.71 -2.45 -8.38
CA ILE A 79 6.47 -1.85 -7.06
C ILE A 79 7.68 -2.09 -6.18
N ASN A 80 8.25 -1.02 -5.64
CA ASN A 80 9.39 -1.07 -4.73
C ASN A 80 9.04 -0.38 -3.42
N VAL A 81 8.89 -1.15 -2.34
CA VAL A 81 8.61 -0.64 -1.00
C VAL A 81 9.80 -0.97 -0.10
N ARG A 82 10.44 0.06 0.45
CA ARG A 82 11.64 -0.10 1.27
C ARG A 82 11.78 0.88 2.42
N ASN A 83 12.43 0.45 3.50
CA ASN A 83 12.68 1.29 4.67
C ASN A 83 11.38 1.88 5.24
N CYS A 84 10.40 1.02 5.50
CA CYS A 84 9.07 1.42 5.98
C CYS A 84 8.83 0.90 7.40
N THR A 85 8.14 1.69 8.20
CA THR A 85 7.77 1.35 9.58
C THR A 85 6.26 1.27 9.71
N PHE A 86 5.78 0.18 10.26
CA PHE A 86 4.36 -0.10 10.48
C PHE A 86 4.07 -0.13 11.98
N ILE A 87 3.19 0.74 12.48
CA ILE A 87 2.92 0.89 13.92
C ILE A 87 1.44 0.68 14.19
N GLY A 88 1.08 -0.44 14.81
CA GLY A 88 -0.33 -0.72 15.10
C GLY A 88 -1.20 -0.84 13.84
N THR A 89 -0.61 -1.22 12.71
CA THR A 89 -1.39 -1.61 11.53
C THR A 89 -1.79 -3.07 11.62
N GLN A 90 -2.88 -3.44 10.95
CA GLN A 90 -3.30 -4.83 10.81
C GLN A 90 -2.30 -5.64 9.98
N ASN A 91 -1.76 -5.02 8.91
CA ASN A 91 -0.78 -5.63 8.02
C ASN A 91 0.40 -4.68 7.78
N GLY A 92 1.56 -5.25 7.42
CA GLY A 92 2.68 -4.51 6.86
C GLY A 92 2.48 -4.26 5.37
N ALA A 93 2.94 -5.21 4.55
CA ALA A 93 2.66 -5.26 3.12
C ALA A 93 1.52 -6.26 2.83
N ARG A 94 0.67 -5.96 1.86
CA ARG A 94 -0.46 -6.83 1.53
C ARG A 94 -0.75 -6.90 0.03
N ILE A 95 -1.11 -8.07 -0.51
CA ILE A 95 -1.59 -8.21 -1.90
C ILE A 95 -3.01 -8.79 -1.89
N LYS A 96 -3.99 -8.00 -2.33
CA LYS A 96 -5.42 -8.37 -2.33
C LYS A 96 -5.91 -8.73 -3.73
N THR A 97 -6.58 -9.87 -3.85
CA THR A 97 -7.34 -10.25 -5.05
C THR A 97 -8.78 -10.60 -4.73
N TRP A 98 -9.69 -10.41 -5.68
CA TRP A 98 -11.08 -10.85 -5.58
C TRP A 98 -11.20 -12.37 -5.70
N GLU A 99 -12.20 -12.95 -5.02
CA GLU A 99 -12.66 -14.32 -5.25
C GLU A 99 -14.13 -14.31 -5.74
N PRO A 100 -14.47 -14.99 -6.85
CA PRO A 100 -13.55 -15.51 -7.86
C PRO A 100 -12.78 -14.37 -8.54
N SER A 101 -11.52 -14.63 -8.90
CA SER A 101 -10.68 -13.61 -9.56
C SER A 101 -10.81 -13.69 -11.08
N LEU A 102 -11.08 -12.56 -11.74
CA LEU A 102 -10.84 -12.44 -13.18
C LEU A 102 -9.34 -12.27 -13.46
N SER A 103 -8.93 -12.56 -14.70
CA SER A 103 -7.52 -12.46 -15.12
C SER A 103 -6.94 -11.10 -14.76
N SER A 104 -5.93 -11.11 -13.89
CA SER A 104 -5.22 -9.95 -13.36
C SER A 104 -3.76 -10.30 -13.10
N GLU A 105 -2.91 -9.28 -12.92
CA GLU A 105 -1.47 -9.44 -12.73
C GLU A 105 -0.95 -8.50 -11.64
N ALA A 106 -0.17 -9.08 -10.72
CA ALA A 106 0.69 -8.38 -9.79
C ALA A 106 2.11 -8.93 -9.98
N SER A 107 3.04 -8.14 -10.51
CA SER A 107 4.36 -8.62 -10.92
C SER A 107 5.47 -7.61 -10.62
N ASP A 108 6.72 -8.07 -10.53
CA ASP A 108 7.87 -7.20 -10.23
C ASP A 108 7.66 -6.35 -8.96
N ILE A 109 7.47 -7.04 -7.83
CA ILE A 109 7.16 -6.44 -6.53
C ILE A 109 8.29 -6.76 -5.56
N PHE A 110 8.78 -5.73 -4.88
CA PHE A 110 9.76 -5.83 -3.84
C PHE A 110 9.26 -5.17 -2.56
N PHE A 111 9.35 -5.92 -1.46
CA PHE A 111 9.18 -5.46 -0.08
C PHE A 111 10.47 -5.77 0.68
N GLY A 112 11.17 -4.75 1.16
CA GLY A 112 12.44 -4.94 1.87
C GLY A 112 12.69 -3.87 2.93
N ASP A 113 13.56 -4.14 3.90
CA ASP A 113 13.84 -3.22 5.00
C ASP A 113 12.55 -2.71 5.68
N ILE A 114 11.63 -3.62 5.96
CA ILE A 114 10.35 -3.31 6.62
C ILE A 114 10.46 -3.67 8.10
N TYR A 115 10.03 -2.74 8.94
CA TYR A 115 9.90 -2.95 10.37
C TYR A 115 8.43 -2.84 10.78
N MET A 116 7.92 -3.84 11.48
CA MET A 116 6.57 -3.84 12.04
C MET A 116 6.63 -3.87 13.55
N GLN A 117 5.92 -2.94 14.17
CA GLN A 117 5.74 -2.82 15.60
C GLN A 117 4.30 -3.20 15.93
N ASN A 118 4.15 -4.33 16.66
CA ASN A 118 2.92 -5.04 17.10
C ASN A 118 2.63 -6.33 16.31
N ASP A 119 1.59 -7.07 16.72
CA ASP A 119 1.30 -8.47 16.34
C ASP A 119 0.51 -8.66 15.03
N GLY A 120 0.50 -7.68 14.13
CA GLY A 120 -0.17 -7.83 12.82
C GLY A 120 0.66 -8.65 11.83
N ASP A 121 0.09 -8.94 10.65
CA ASP A 121 0.75 -9.74 9.63
C ASP A 121 1.75 -8.89 8.84
N LEU A 122 3.04 -9.21 8.93
CA LEU A 122 4.09 -8.43 8.25
C LEU A 122 3.92 -8.43 6.72
N ILE A 123 3.53 -9.58 6.18
CA ILE A 123 3.19 -9.79 4.76
C ILE A 123 1.94 -10.66 4.71
N ASP A 124 0.86 -10.13 4.14
CA ASP A 124 -0.44 -10.81 3.90
C ASP A 124 -0.72 -11.01 2.40
#